data_AF-A0A9P3B6W0-F1
#
_entry.id   AF-A0A9P3B6W0-F1
#
_cell.length_a   1.000
_cell.length_b   1.000
_cell.length_c   1.000
_cell.angle_alpha   90.00
_cell.angle_beta   90.00
_cell.angle_gamma   90.00
#
_symmetry.space_group_name_H-M   'P 1'
#
loop_
_entity.id
_entity.type
_entity.pdbx_description
1 polymer ?
#
loop_
_entity_poly.entity_id
_entity_poly.type
_entity_poly.pdbx_seq_one_letter_code
_entity_poly.pdbx_strand_id
1 'polypeptide(L)'
;MSSFVLPREKNKTLQMLPTLEEALGSRETLRVHHIAAIDAEVLEEGYNDDNRFWHKVRLSVKNISTWYSRSGLPIVFYEYDLRELWYKLIQGAKIADAKHLALDRLAAEVLHAREMGTLSRRIVAPVIESHEEASNQWIQEEALTSDGKIWADLPFLLEEI
;
A
#
# COMPACT_ATOMS: atom_id res chain seq x y z
N MET A 1 24.08 -32.71 51.04
CA MET A 1 24.85 -31.85 50.11
C MET A 1 23.89 -31.35 49.05
N SER A 2 23.56 -30.06 49.11
CA SER A 2 22.50 -29.41 48.34
C SER A 2 22.77 -29.38 46.84
N SER A 3 21.71 -29.65 46.08
CA SER A 3 21.58 -29.33 44.67
C SER A 3 21.39 -27.82 44.52
N PHE A 4 22.24 -27.16 43.73
CA PHE A 4 22.05 -25.78 43.29
C PHE A 4 21.88 -25.82 41.76
N VAL A 5 20.63 -25.90 41.31
CA VAL A 5 20.27 -25.67 39.91
C VAL A 5 19.79 -24.22 39.83
N LEU A 6 20.60 -23.36 39.22
CA LEU A 6 20.21 -21.98 38.91
C LEU A 6 19.08 -21.99 37.87
N PRO A 7 17.99 -21.21 38.04
CA PRO A 7 17.02 -21.02 36.99
C PRO A 7 17.65 -20.17 35.88
N ARG A 8 17.71 -20.73 34.67
CA ARG A 8 18.09 -20.01 33.46
C ARG A 8 16.92 -19.11 33.07
N GLU A 9 16.91 -17.86 33.54
CA GLU A 9 15.98 -16.84 33.08
C GLU A 9 16.15 -16.67 31.56
N LYS A 10 15.17 -17.17 30.81
CA LYS A 10 15.02 -16.87 29.40
C LYS A 10 14.44 -15.47 29.30
N ASN A 11 15.29 -14.44 29.31
CA ASN A 11 14.94 -13.13 28.78
C ASN A 11 14.71 -13.26 27.27
N LYS A 12 13.53 -13.75 26.89
CA LYS A 12 12.95 -13.45 25.59
C LYS A 12 12.48 -12.01 25.69
N THR A 13 13.24 -11.10 25.10
CA THR A 13 12.73 -9.78 24.75
C THR A 13 11.50 -10.01 23.88
N LEU A 14 10.31 -9.91 24.48
CA LEU A 14 9.07 -9.78 23.75
C LEU A 14 9.20 -8.46 22.98
N GLN A 15 9.60 -8.53 21.71
CA GLN A 15 9.40 -7.40 20.81
C GLN A 15 7.89 -7.19 20.78
N MET A 16 7.42 -6.20 21.54
CA MET A 16 6.04 -5.76 21.46
C MET A 16 5.81 -5.30 20.02
N LEU A 17 4.77 -5.84 19.40
CA LEU A 17 4.34 -5.35 18.09
C LEU A 17 4.01 -3.86 18.25
N PRO A 18 4.45 -3.01 17.31
CA PRO A 18 4.16 -1.59 17.37
C PRO A 18 2.65 -1.37 17.40
N THR A 19 2.22 -0.38 18.17
CA THR A 19 0.84 0.10 18.14
C THR A 19 0.49 0.62 16.75
N LEU A 20 -0.81 0.75 16.45
CA LEU A 20 -1.26 1.31 15.18
C LEU A 20 -0.67 2.71 14.94
N GLU A 21 -0.66 3.56 15.96
CA GLU A 21 -0.10 4.92 15.89
C GLU A 21 1.41 4.90 15.60
N GLU A 22 2.18 4.05 16.28
CA GLU A 22 3.62 3.90 16.02
C GLU A 22 3.90 3.37 14.61
N ALA A 23 3.09 2.42 14.13
CA ALA A 23 3.21 1.88 12.78
C ALA A 23 2.87 2.94 11.72
N LEU A 24 1.86 3.78 11.96
CA LEU A 24 1.49 4.89 11.09
C LEU A 24 2.55 6.01 11.11
N GLY A 25 3.07 6.37 12.29
CA GLY A 25 4.17 7.33 12.40
C GLY A 25 5.46 6.86 11.70
N SER A 26 5.75 5.56 11.79
CA SER A 26 6.86 4.94 11.06
C SER A 26 6.63 5.00 9.54
N ARG A 27 5.41 4.73 9.07
CA ARG A 27 5.02 4.86 7.66
C ARG A 27 5.18 6.29 7.15
N GLU A 28 4.76 7.28 7.92
CA GLU A 28 4.89 8.69 7.54
C GLU A 28 6.36 9.12 7.43
N THR A 29 7.21 8.66 8.35
CA THR A 29 8.66 8.91 8.27
C THR A 29 9.28 8.26 7.03
N LEU A 30 8.89 6.99 6.74
CA LEU A 30 9.34 6.28 5.55
C LEU A 30 8.88 6.98 4.26
N ARG A 31 7.68 7.55 4.25
CA ARG A 31 7.12 8.29 3.11
C ARG A 31 8.04 9.43 2.68
N VAL A 32 8.55 10.22 3.63
CA VAL A 32 9.47 11.34 3.33
C VAL A 32 10.73 10.83 2.63
N HIS A 33 11.32 9.74 3.13
CA HIS A 33 12.49 9.12 2.50
C HIS A 33 12.15 8.54 1.13
N HIS A 34 10.96 7.97 0.96
CA HIS A 34 10.51 7.41 -0.31
C HIS A 34 10.27 8.50 -1.36
N ILE A 35 9.67 9.63 -0.98
CA ILE A 35 9.49 10.80 -1.85
C ILE A 35 10.86 11.30 -2.33
N ALA A 36 11.82 11.46 -1.43
CA ALA A 36 13.18 11.87 -1.80
C ALA A 36 13.86 10.85 -2.74
N ALA A 37 13.62 9.54 -2.54
CA ALA A 37 14.11 8.51 -3.43
C ALA A 37 13.45 8.55 -4.81
N ILE A 38 12.14 8.82 -4.89
CA ILE A 38 11.43 9.02 -6.16
C ILE A 38 12.00 10.22 -6.90
N ASP A 39 12.21 11.34 -6.20
CA ASP A 39 12.78 12.55 -6.83
C ASP A 39 14.18 12.29 -7.36
N ALA A 40 15.04 11.60 -6.59
CA ALA A 40 16.37 11.21 -7.03
C ALA A 40 16.33 10.26 -8.24
N GLU A 41 15.44 9.27 -8.22
CA GLU A 41 15.25 8.31 -9.30
C GLU A 41 14.76 8.98 -10.58
N VAL A 42 13.82 9.92 -10.47
CA VAL A 42 13.30 10.70 -11.60
C VAL A 42 14.39 11.58 -12.21
N LEU A 43 15.28 12.14 -11.39
CA LEU A 43 16.45 12.90 -11.84
C LEU A 43 17.52 12.01 -12.50
N GLU A 44 17.74 10.80 -11.97
CA GLU A 44 18.74 9.84 -12.48
C GLU A 44 18.29 9.14 -13.77
N GLU A 45 17.07 8.62 -13.81
CA GLU A 45 16.53 7.96 -15.00
C GLU A 45 16.31 8.99 -16.12
N GLY A 46 16.04 10.26 -15.78
CA GLY A 46 15.85 11.34 -16.74
C GLY A 46 14.75 11.03 -17.76
N TYR A 47 14.83 11.66 -18.93
CA TYR A 47 13.97 11.31 -20.05
C TYR A 47 14.53 10.08 -20.76
N ASN A 48 14.14 8.90 -20.27
CA ASN A 48 14.59 7.62 -20.82
C ASN A 48 13.39 6.78 -21.29
N ASP A 49 13.47 6.23 -22.49
CA ASP A 49 12.49 5.29 -23.07
C ASP A 49 12.62 3.89 -22.45
N ASP A 50 13.63 3.66 -21.61
CA ASP A 50 13.79 2.42 -20.88
C ASP A 50 12.56 2.16 -20.01
N ASN A 51 12.00 0.97 -20.17
CA ASN A 51 10.74 0.57 -19.53
C ASN A 51 10.82 0.39 -18.01
N ARG A 52 11.87 0.88 -17.36
CA ARG A 52 12.20 0.61 -15.96
C ARG A 52 11.28 1.36 -15.01
N PHE A 53 11.11 2.66 -15.20
CA PHE A 53 10.14 3.47 -14.46
C PHE A 53 8.72 2.89 -14.58
N TRP A 54 8.29 2.56 -15.80
CA TRP A 54 6.96 2.00 -16.08
C TRP A 54 6.76 0.64 -15.41
N HIS A 55 7.78 -0.22 -15.46
CA HIS A 55 7.75 -1.50 -14.79
C HIS A 55 7.59 -1.34 -13.27
N LYS A 56 8.23 -0.33 -12.66
CA LYS A 56 8.10 -0.04 -11.23
C LYS A 56 6.70 0.44 -10.86
N VAL A 57 6.08 1.30 -11.66
CA VAL A 57 4.67 1.72 -11.48
C VAL A 57 3.76 0.48 -11.47
N ARG A 58 3.91 -0.38 -12.48
CA ARG A 58 3.12 -1.61 -12.59
C ARG A 58 3.35 -2.58 -11.42
N LEU A 59 4.60 -2.69 -10.95
CA LEU A 59 4.93 -3.47 -9.75
C LEU A 59 4.27 -2.90 -8.50
N SER A 60 4.23 -1.58 -8.32
CA SER A 60 3.55 -0.93 -7.20
C SER A 60 2.06 -1.25 -7.19
N VAL A 61 1.37 -1.10 -8.34
CA VAL A 61 -0.05 -1.46 -8.50
C VAL A 61 -0.30 -2.93 -8.12
N LYS A 62 0.53 -3.84 -8.63
CA LYS A 62 0.45 -5.28 -8.31
C LYS A 62 0.67 -5.55 -6.83
N ASN A 63 1.65 -4.89 -6.21
CA ASN A 63 2.00 -5.07 -4.81
C ASN A 63 0.86 -4.61 -3.90
N ILE A 64 0.32 -3.41 -4.11
CA ILE A 64 -0.83 -2.88 -3.37
C ILE A 64 -1.99 -3.88 -3.45
N SER A 65 -2.33 -4.32 -4.66
CA SER A 65 -3.45 -5.25 -4.89
C SER A 65 -3.24 -6.61 -4.20
N THR A 66 -2.03 -7.15 -4.30
CA THR A 66 -1.66 -8.43 -3.68
C THR A 66 -1.69 -8.34 -2.16
N TRP A 67 -1.15 -7.24 -1.61
CA TRP A 67 -1.05 -7.03 -0.17
C TRP A 67 -2.42 -6.77 0.44
N TYR A 68 -3.28 -6.00 -0.22
CA TYR A 68 -4.66 -5.79 0.22
C TYR A 68 -5.42 -7.12 0.30
N SER A 69 -5.32 -7.93 -0.75
CA SER A 69 -6.03 -9.21 -0.82
C SER A 69 -5.55 -10.25 0.20
N ARG A 70 -4.33 -10.10 0.74
CA ARG A 70 -3.67 -11.12 1.59
C ARG A 70 -3.43 -10.69 3.03
N SER A 71 -3.55 -9.41 3.34
CA SER A 71 -3.29 -8.89 4.68
C SER A 71 -4.59 -8.43 5.35
N GLY A 72 -4.61 -8.48 6.68
CA GLY A 72 -5.66 -7.89 7.53
C GLY A 72 -5.35 -6.46 7.96
N LEU A 73 -4.38 -5.78 7.33
CA LEU A 73 -4.01 -4.42 7.70
C LEU A 73 -5.17 -3.43 7.46
N PRO A 74 -5.31 -2.40 8.30
CA PRO A 74 -6.27 -1.32 8.08
C PRO A 74 -6.08 -0.62 6.72
N ILE A 75 -7.18 -0.10 6.15
CA ILE A 75 -7.19 0.55 4.83
C ILE A 75 -6.19 1.72 4.74
N VAL A 76 -5.99 2.46 5.82
CA VAL A 76 -5.08 3.61 5.90
C VAL A 76 -3.64 3.27 5.49
N PHE A 77 -3.16 2.03 5.69
CA PHE A 77 -1.84 1.63 5.22
C PHE A 77 -1.74 1.62 3.69
N TYR A 78 -2.83 1.27 3.02
CA TYR A 78 -2.89 1.24 1.56
C TYR A 78 -3.12 2.63 0.97
N GLU A 79 -3.76 3.54 1.71
CA GLU A 79 -3.85 4.96 1.33
C GLU A 79 -2.46 5.60 1.24
N TYR A 80 -1.53 5.27 2.15
CA TYR A 80 -0.13 5.69 2.03
C TYR A 80 0.53 5.15 0.76
N ASP A 81 0.39 3.85 0.50
CA ASP A 81 0.97 3.23 -0.70
C ASP A 81 0.39 3.83 -2.00
N LEU A 82 -0.90 4.19 -2.00
CA LEU A 82 -1.56 4.86 -3.12
C LEU A 82 -1.05 6.28 -3.33
N ARG A 83 -0.89 7.07 -2.25
CA ARG A 83 -0.32 8.43 -2.35
C ARG A 83 1.10 8.39 -2.92
N GLU A 84 1.92 7.42 -2.51
CA GLU A 84 3.27 7.23 -3.07
C GLU A 84 3.23 6.86 -4.56
N LEU A 85 2.32 5.96 -4.95
CA LEU A 85 2.11 5.62 -6.37
C LEU A 85 1.70 6.85 -7.20
N TRP A 86 0.79 7.68 -6.67
CA TRP A 86 0.36 8.90 -7.36
C TRP A 86 1.46 9.94 -7.48
N TYR A 87 2.20 10.16 -6.40
CA TYR A 87 3.35 11.04 -6.44
C TYR A 87 4.34 10.60 -7.52
N LYS A 88 4.65 9.30 -7.60
CA LYS A 88 5.50 8.72 -8.65
C LYS A 88 4.95 9.01 -10.05
N LEU A 89 3.66 8.75 -10.30
CA LEU A 89 3.02 9.04 -11.58
C LEU A 89 3.10 10.53 -11.96
N ILE A 90 2.83 11.44 -11.01
CA ILE A 90 2.92 12.89 -11.22
C ILE A 90 4.35 13.31 -11.58
N GLN A 91 5.35 12.80 -10.86
CA GLN A 91 6.75 13.14 -11.14
C GLN A 91 7.18 12.60 -12.52
N GLY A 92 6.80 11.38 -12.87
CA GLY A 92 7.03 10.82 -14.21
C GLY A 92 6.37 11.63 -15.32
N ALA A 93 5.15 12.13 -15.09
CA ALA A 93 4.45 12.99 -16.05
C ALA A 93 5.12 14.36 -16.22
N LYS A 94 5.68 14.95 -15.15
CA LYS A 94 6.36 16.26 -15.22
C LYS A 94 7.64 16.25 -16.05
N ILE A 95 8.36 15.13 -16.05
CA ILE A 95 9.63 15.01 -16.80
C ILE A 95 9.44 14.50 -18.23
N ALA A 96 8.26 13.99 -18.57
CA ALA A 96 7.96 13.52 -19.91
C ALA A 96 7.50 14.69 -20.80
N ASP A 97 8.17 14.89 -21.94
CA ASP A 97 7.68 15.78 -23.00
C ASP A 97 6.26 15.39 -23.44
N ALA A 98 5.42 16.40 -23.69
CA ALA A 98 4.00 16.26 -23.99
C ALA A 98 3.70 15.39 -25.23
N LYS A 99 4.68 15.23 -26.13
CA LYS A 99 4.57 14.43 -27.36
C LYS A 99 5.21 13.05 -27.23
N HIS A 100 5.65 12.66 -26.04
CA HIS A 100 6.35 11.41 -25.86
C HIS A 100 5.41 10.23 -25.61
N LEU A 101 5.74 9.09 -26.20
CA LEU A 101 5.04 7.81 -25.99
C LEU A 101 5.03 7.36 -24.52
N ALA A 102 5.93 7.89 -23.69
CA ALA A 102 5.92 7.69 -22.23
C ALA A 102 4.60 8.09 -21.58
N LEU A 103 3.99 9.20 -22.02
CA LEU A 103 2.73 9.68 -21.45
C LEU A 103 1.57 8.75 -21.82
N ASP A 104 1.56 8.22 -23.04
CA ASP A 104 0.58 7.21 -23.46
C ASP A 104 0.72 5.93 -22.63
N ARG A 105 1.96 5.51 -22.32
CA ARG A 105 2.22 4.36 -21.43
C ARG A 105 1.76 4.63 -20.00
N LEU A 106 1.96 5.84 -19.48
CA LEU A 106 1.48 6.24 -18.15
C LEU A 106 -0.05 6.17 -18.08
N ALA A 107 -0.73 6.72 -19.08
CA ALA A 107 -2.18 6.65 -19.19
C ALA A 107 -2.66 5.19 -19.30
N ALA A 108 -1.98 4.36 -20.08
CA ALA A 108 -2.31 2.94 -20.23
C ALA A 108 -2.18 2.17 -18.90
N GLU A 109 -1.18 2.43 -18.07
CA GLU A 109 -1.04 1.79 -16.76
C GLU A 109 -2.14 2.24 -15.77
N VAL A 110 -2.52 3.52 -15.79
CA VAL A 110 -3.66 4.02 -14.98
C VAL A 110 -4.97 3.38 -15.43
N LEU A 111 -5.21 3.27 -16.74
CA LEU A 111 -6.37 2.59 -17.30
C LEU A 111 -6.36 1.09 -16.95
N HIS A 112 -5.22 0.43 -17.06
CA HIS A 112 -5.07 -0.98 -16.68
C HIS A 112 -5.39 -1.18 -15.20
N ALA A 113 -4.92 -0.28 -14.34
CA ALA A 113 -5.28 -0.33 -12.93
C ALA A 113 -6.79 -0.21 -12.74
N ARG A 114 -7.43 0.74 -13.44
CA ARG A 114 -8.89 0.93 -13.38
C ARG A 114 -9.68 -0.29 -13.82
N GLU A 115 -9.22 -0.97 -14.86
CA GLU A 115 -9.83 -2.21 -15.37
C GLU A 115 -9.79 -3.36 -14.36
N MET A 116 -8.89 -3.33 -13.37
CA MET A 116 -8.90 -4.32 -12.29
C MET A 116 -10.14 -4.20 -11.38
N GLY A 117 -10.81 -3.03 -11.39
CA GLY A 117 -12.00 -2.76 -10.60
C GLY A 117 -11.75 -2.76 -9.09
N THR A 118 -12.84 -2.77 -8.31
CA THR A 118 -12.78 -2.70 -6.85
C THR A 118 -12.03 -3.87 -6.26
N LEU A 119 -10.95 -3.60 -5.52
CA LEU A 119 -10.31 -4.62 -4.71
C LEU A 119 -11.24 -5.06 -3.58
N SER A 120 -11.25 -6.35 -3.29
CA SER A 120 -11.97 -6.89 -2.15
C SER A 120 -11.19 -8.01 -1.47
N ARG A 121 -11.42 -8.18 -0.17
CA ARG A 121 -10.84 -9.27 0.63
C ARG A 121 -11.91 -9.93 1.48
N ARG A 122 -11.63 -11.16 1.93
CA ARG A 122 -12.51 -11.88 2.86
C ARG A 122 -12.04 -11.62 4.28
N ILE A 123 -12.92 -11.10 5.12
CA ILE A 123 -12.69 -10.90 6.56
C ILE A 123 -13.69 -11.72 7.38
N VAL A 124 -13.31 -12.06 8.60
CA VAL A 124 -14.22 -12.73 9.55
C VAL A 124 -15.17 -11.67 10.11
N ALA A 125 -16.48 -11.92 10.06
CA ALA A 125 -17.46 -11.04 10.68
C ALA A 125 -17.13 -10.84 12.18
N PRO A 126 -17.19 -9.60 12.71
CA PRO A 126 -17.14 -9.42 14.15
C PRO A 126 -18.33 -10.18 14.76
N VAL A 127 -18.07 -11.01 15.76
CA VAL A 127 -19.12 -11.72 16.49
C VAL A 127 -19.93 -10.65 17.23
N ILE A 128 -21.04 -10.22 16.63
CA ILE A 128 -22.06 -9.49 17.36
C ILE A 128 -22.60 -10.48 18.37
N GLU A 129 -22.61 -10.11 19.66
CA GLU A 129 -23.12 -10.92 20.77
C GLU A 129 -24.63 -11.17 20.63
N SER A 130 -25.04 -11.91 19.61
CA SER A 130 -26.34 -12.56 19.54
C SER A 130 -26.06 -14.05 19.66
N HIS A 131 -26.45 -14.59 20.82
CA HIS A 131 -26.53 -16.03 21.05
C HIS A 131 -27.32 -16.69 19.93
N GLU A 132 -26.64 -17.33 18.99
CA GLU A 132 -27.00 -18.59 18.34
C GLU A 132 -25.95 -18.87 17.25
N GLU A 133 -25.20 -19.97 17.45
CA GLU A 133 -24.32 -20.64 16.48
C GLU A 133 -23.47 -19.71 15.59
N ALA A 134 -22.33 -19.28 16.15
CA ALA A 134 -21.25 -18.59 15.45
C ALA A 134 -20.65 -19.49 14.35
N SER A 135 -21.37 -19.62 13.23
CA SER A 135 -20.79 -19.98 11.96
C SER A 135 -19.80 -18.87 11.59
N ASN A 136 -18.59 -19.25 11.16
CA ASN A 136 -17.58 -18.31 10.66
C ASN A 136 -18.12 -17.64 9.39
N GLN A 137 -18.96 -16.62 9.55
CA GLN A 137 -19.53 -15.87 8.44
C GLN A 137 -18.43 -14.97 7.89
N TRP A 138 -17.98 -15.29 6.68
CA TRP A 138 -17.04 -14.46 5.95
C TRP A 138 -17.79 -13.31 5.29
N ILE A 139 -17.32 -12.09 5.51
CA ILE A 139 -17.81 -10.90 4.83
C ILE A 139 -16.79 -10.50 3.76
N GLN A 140 -17.28 -10.11 2.59
CA GLN A 140 -16.46 -9.48 1.56
C GLN A 140 -16.33 -7.99 1.89
N GLU A 141 -15.13 -7.55 2.22
CA GLU A 141 -14.81 -6.14 2.44
C GLU A 141 -14.26 -5.56 1.14
N GLU A 142 -14.82 -4.44 0.69
CA GLU A 142 -14.30 -3.67 -0.43
C GLU A 142 -13.23 -2.68 0.07
N ALA A 143 -12.22 -2.43 -0.75
CA ALA A 143 -11.17 -1.47 -0.46
C ALA A 143 -11.67 -0.03 -0.65
N LEU A 144 -12.36 0.49 0.37
CA LEU A 144 -12.89 1.85 0.38
C LEU A 144 -11.97 2.78 1.19
N THR A 145 -11.33 3.71 0.50
CA THR A 145 -10.55 4.81 1.10
C THR A 145 -11.44 6.01 1.42
N SER A 146 -10.89 7.06 2.02
CA SER A 146 -11.58 8.36 2.15
C SER A 146 -12.07 8.94 0.82
N ASP A 147 -11.38 8.61 -0.28
CA ASP A 147 -11.54 9.27 -1.59
C ASP A 147 -12.23 8.38 -2.62
N GLY A 148 -12.54 7.13 -2.27
CA GLY A 148 -13.27 6.19 -3.12
C GLY A 148 -12.78 4.74 -3.05
N LYS A 149 -13.20 3.92 -4.00
CA LYS A 149 -12.82 2.51 -4.09
C LYS A 149 -11.51 2.34 -4.82
N ILE A 150 -10.53 1.66 -4.18
CA ILE A 150 -9.22 1.35 -4.78
C ILE A 150 -9.42 0.77 -6.19
N TRP A 151 -8.77 1.43 -7.15
CA TRP A 151 -8.81 1.20 -8.60
C TRP A 151 -10.10 1.55 -9.35
N ALA A 152 -11.29 1.27 -8.80
CA ALA A 152 -12.53 1.54 -9.53
C ALA A 152 -12.77 3.05 -9.76
N ASP A 153 -12.47 3.86 -8.73
CA ASP A 153 -12.73 5.30 -8.73
C ASP A 153 -11.50 6.12 -9.15
N LEU A 154 -10.59 5.50 -9.92
CA LEU A 154 -9.44 6.21 -10.50
C LEU A 154 -9.87 7.28 -11.52
N PRO A 155 -9.15 8.43 -11.57
CA PRO A 155 -8.10 8.84 -10.64
C PRO A 155 -8.70 9.41 -9.35
N PHE A 156 -8.06 9.17 -8.19
CA PHE A 156 -8.42 9.76 -6.89
C PHE A 156 -8.12 11.28 -6.79
N LEU A 157 -7.91 11.96 -7.92
CA LEU A 157 -7.41 13.33 -8.02
C LEU A 157 -8.50 14.39 -7.78
N LEU A 158 -9.34 14.22 -6.75
CA LEU A 158 -10.21 15.28 -6.27
C LEU A 158 -9.69 15.74 -4.91
N GLU A 159 -8.74 16.67 -4.97
CA GLU A 159 -8.16 17.47 -3.88
C GLU A 159 -7.04 16.86 -3.02
N GLU A 160 -5.78 17.09 -3.44
CA GLU A 160 -4.74 17.56 -2.50
C GLU A 160 -4.35 18.99 -2.92
N ILE A 161 -4.75 19.97 -2.11
CA ILE A 161 -4.07 21.27 -1.97
C ILE A 161 -3.25 21.20 -0.68
#